data_AF-A0A970AU00-F1
#
_entry.id   AF-A0A970AU00-F1
#
_cell.length_a   1.000
_cell.length_b   1.000
_cell.length_c   1.000
_cell.angle_alpha   90.00
_cell.angle_beta   90.00
_cell.angle_gamma   90.00
#
_symmetry.space_group_name_H-M   'P 1'
#
loop_
_entity.id
_entity.type
_entity.pdbx_description
1 polymer ?
#
loop_
_entity_poly.entity_id
_entity_poly.type
_entity_poly.pdbx_seq_one_letter_code
_entity_poly.pdbx_strand_id
1 'polypeptide(L)'
;AFCILSLRVGQSLCVEPSTACFLLPANLPGLPQLRSQINQNNSGEIIDIYACDADYVEVTLRGYWLSVNAQSMSGGFVTTMNHGTECFLHQLWLAAHKSTSVVMD
;
A
#
# COMPACT_ATOMS: atom_id res chain seq x y z
N ALA A 1 -10.90 -5.17 -18.28
CA ALA A 1 -12.30 -4.72 -18.37
C ALA A 1 -12.55 -3.76 -17.23
N PHE A 2 -13.02 -2.54 -17.51
CA PHE A 2 -13.30 -1.52 -16.51
C PHE A 2 -14.78 -1.60 -16.12
N CYS A 3 -15.09 -1.67 -14.82
CA CYS A 3 -16.46 -1.66 -14.33
C CYS A 3 -16.76 -0.27 -13.76
N ILE A 4 -17.81 0.38 -14.26
CA ILE A 4 -18.32 1.64 -13.72
C ILE A 4 -19.41 1.30 -12.71
N LEU A 5 -19.22 1.66 -11.44
CA LEU A 5 -20.19 1.47 -10.38
C LEU A 5 -20.83 2.82 -10.03
N SER A 6 -22.11 3.00 -10.30
CA SER A 6 -22.88 4.16 -9.83
C SER A 6 -23.57 3.80 -8.52
N LEU A 7 -22.98 4.21 -7.38
CA LEU A 7 -23.64 4.15 -6.06
C LEU A 7 -24.61 5.34 -5.91
N ARG A 8 -25.56 5.28 -4.97
CA ARG A 8 -26.74 6.18 -4.80
C ARG A 8 -26.48 7.70 -4.69
N VAL A 9 -25.26 8.17 -4.93
CA VAL A 9 -24.83 9.58 -4.93
C VAL A 9 -24.95 10.22 -6.33
N GLY A 10 -25.29 9.45 -7.38
CA GLY A 10 -25.47 9.99 -8.74
C GLY A 10 -24.16 10.36 -9.46
N GLN A 11 -23.02 10.00 -8.89
CA GLN A 11 -21.69 10.12 -9.50
C GLN A 11 -21.18 8.73 -9.86
N SER A 12 -20.67 8.59 -11.09
CA SER A 12 -20.05 7.35 -11.54
C SER A 12 -18.67 7.19 -10.90
N LEU A 13 -18.37 5.98 -10.43
CA LEU A 13 -17.05 5.61 -9.92
C LEU A 13 -16.41 4.61 -10.89
N CYS A 14 -15.20 4.93 -11.35
CA CYS A 14 -14.32 4.03 -12.08
C CYS A 14 -13.54 3.17 -11.09
N VAL A 15 -13.53 1.86 -11.31
CA VAL A 15 -12.81 0.87 -10.51
C VAL A 15 -11.87 0.10 -11.44
N GLU A 16 -10.56 0.17 -11.16
CA GLU A 16 -9.54 -0.44 -12.02
C GLU A 16 -8.56 -1.30 -11.21
N PRO A 17 -8.32 -2.57 -11.57
CA PRO A 17 -7.25 -3.35 -10.97
C PRO A 17 -5.92 -2.65 -11.15
N SER A 18 -5.18 -2.47 -10.06
CA SER A 18 -3.94 -1.70 -10.06
C SER A 18 -3.01 -2.16 -8.94
N THR A 19 -1.82 -1.57 -8.91
CA THR A 19 -0.84 -1.71 -7.84
C THR A 19 -0.46 -0.35 -7.30
N ALA A 20 -0.31 -0.25 -5.98
CA ALA A 20 0.28 0.91 -5.33
C ALA A 20 1.57 0.49 -4.63
N CYS A 21 2.60 1.32 -4.72
CA CYS A 21 3.86 1.07 -4.03
C CYS A 21 4.27 2.28 -3.20
N PHE A 22 5.03 2.00 -2.14
CA PHE A 22 5.69 3.01 -1.32
C PHE A 22 6.99 2.44 -0.77
N LEU A 23 7.88 3.35 -0.37
CA LEU A 23 9.21 3.00 0.13
C LEU A 23 9.23 2.95 1.66
N LEU A 24 9.96 1.99 2.21
CA LEU A 24 10.36 1.93 3.61
C LEU A 24 11.88 1.83 3.72
N PRO A 25 12.51 2.41 4.76
CA PRO A 25 13.95 2.23 5.00
C PRO A 25 14.30 0.75 5.17
N ALA A 26 15.33 0.28 4.48
CA ALA A 26 15.77 -1.12 4.50
C ALA A 26 16.25 -1.57 5.88
N ASN A 27 16.70 -0.63 6.73
CA ASN A 27 17.14 -0.87 8.09
C ASN A 27 16.00 -0.80 9.14
N LEU A 28 14.74 -0.67 8.72
CA LEU A 28 13.61 -0.51 9.63
C LEU A 28 13.41 -1.79 10.49
N PRO A 29 13.49 -1.69 11.83
CA PRO A 29 13.35 -2.84 12.71
C PRO A 29 11.90 -3.35 12.67
N GLY A 30 11.69 -4.47 11.97
CA GLY A 30 10.38 -5.10 11.79
C GLY A 30 10.11 -5.58 10.36
N LEU A 31 10.89 -5.16 9.37
CA LEU A 31 10.78 -5.69 8.00
C LEU A 31 10.89 -7.23 7.90
N PRO A 32 11.82 -7.91 8.62
CA PRO A 32 11.87 -9.37 8.61
C PRO A 32 10.60 -10.02 9.18
N GLN A 33 10.01 -9.40 10.22
CA GLN A 33 8.76 -9.88 10.83
C GLN A 33 7.58 -9.71 9.87
N LEU A 34 7.52 -8.58 9.14
CA LEU A 34 6.49 -8.34 8.14
C LEU A 34 6.56 -9.39 7.03
N ARG A 35 7.76 -9.68 6.51
CA ARG A 35 7.98 -10.76 5.52
C ARG A 35 7.52 -12.12 6.06
N SER A 36 7.81 -12.41 7.32
CA SER A 36 7.36 -13.65 7.96
C SER A 36 5.83 -13.73 8.06
N GLN A 37 5.16 -12.65 8.46
CA GLN A 37 3.69 -12.60 8.51
C GLN A 37 3.04 -12.74 7.13
N ILE A 38 3.60 -12.10 6.10
CA ILE A 38 3.10 -12.22 4.72
C ILE A 38 3.14 -13.69 4.26
N ASN A 39 4.25 -14.38 4.54
CA ASN A 39 4.40 -15.79 4.21
C ASN A 39 3.44 -16.68 5.02
N GLN A 40 3.30 -16.45 6.32
CA GLN A 40 2.43 -17.24 7.19
C GLN A 40 0.94 -17.09 6.85
N ASN A 41 0.52 -15.86 6.52
CA ASN A 41 -0.87 -15.54 6.21
C ASN A 41 -1.21 -15.75 4.73
N ASN A 42 -0.32 -16.35 3.93
CA ASN A 42 -0.44 -16.49 2.47
C ASN A 42 -0.85 -15.17 1.77
N SER A 43 -0.35 -14.04 2.27
CA SER A 43 -0.73 -12.70 1.79
C SER A 43 0.09 -12.23 0.57
N GLY A 44 0.94 -13.09 0.00
CA GLY A 44 1.77 -12.77 -1.18
C GLY A 44 0.97 -12.51 -2.46
N GLU A 45 -0.33 -12.80 -2.47
CA GLU A 45 -1.22 -12.37 -3.55
C GLU A 45 -1.56 -10.87 -3.46
N ILE A 46 -1.45 -10.27 -2.28
CA ILE A 46 -1.88 -8.89 -1.96
C ILE A 46 -0.68 -7.96 -1.76
N ILE A 47 0.37 -8.42 -1.09
CA ILE A 47 1.52 -7.60 -0.71
C ILE A 47 2.83 -8.30 -1.06
N ASP A 48 3.73 -7.55 -1.71
CA ASP A 48 5.10 -7.96 -1.99
C ASP A 48 6.08 -6.95 -1.39
N ILE A 49 7.30 -7.42 -1.08
CA ILE A 49 8.39 -6.57 -0.59
C ILE A 49 9.65 -6.89 -1.38
N TYR A 50 10.18 -5.89 -2.09
CA TYR A 50 11.39 -6.00 -2.90
C TYR A 50 12.48 -5.05 -2.39
N ALA A 51 13.75 -5.44 -2.55
CA ALA A 51 14.85 -4.51 -2.37
C ALA A 51 14.83 -3.51 -3.53
N CYS A 52 14.69 -2.22 -3.22
CA CYS A 52 14.72 -1.16 -4.23
C CYS A 52 16.16 -0.73 -4.48
N ASP A 53 16.88 -0.40 -3.39
CA ASP A 53 18.29 -0.08 -3.37
C ASP A 53 18.93 -0.50 -2.02
N ALA A 54 20.10 0.05 -1.68
CA ALA A 54 20.80 -0.28 -0.44
C ALA A 54 20.10 0.27 0.83
N ASP A 55 19.34 1.35 0.69
CA ASP A 55 18.76 2.12 1.79
C ASP A 55 17.25 1.94 1.91
N TYR A 56 16.59 1.45 0.86
CA TYR A 56 15.13 1.34 0.77
C TYR A 56 14.65 -0.01 0.24
N VAL A 57 13.52 -0.45 0.79
CA VAL A 57 12.69 -1.52 0.25
C VAL A 57 11.40 -0.94 -0.31
N GLU A 58 10.95 -1.50 -1.42
CA GLU A 58 9.65 -1.20 -2.01
C GLU A 58 8.62 -2.17 -1.45
N VAL A 59 7.53 -1.62 -0.91
CA VAL A 59 6.32 -2.38 -0.57
C VAL A 59 5.31 -2.16 -1.68
N THR A 60 4.89 -3.24 -2.32
CA THR A 60 3.90 -3.23 -3.40
C THR A 60 2.61 -3.88 -2.94
N LEU A 61 1.49 -3.18 -3.10
CA LEU A 61 0.15 -3.64 -2.78
C LEU A 61 -0.63 -3.82 -4.07
N ARG A 62 -1.34 -4.94 -4.21
CA ARG A 62 -2.28 -5.21 -5.31
C ARG A 62 -3.69 -4.91 -4.84
N GLY A 63 -4.48 -4.28 -5.69
CA GLY A 63 -5.82 -3.82 -5.32
C GLY A 63 -6.51 -3.10 -6.47
N TYR A 64 -7.26 -2.07 -6.12
CA TYR A 64 -8.08 -1.32 -7.04
C TYR A 64 -7.85 0.17 -6.88
N TRP A 65 -7.70 0.87 -8.00
CA TRP A 65 -7.79 2.32 -8.06
C TRP A 65 -9.25 2.73 -8.21
N LEU A 66 -9.70 3.65 -7.35
CA LEU A 66 -11.04 4.22 -7.35
C LEU A 66 -10.97 5.70 -7.73
N SER A 67 -11.67 6.08 -8.78
CA SER A 67 -11.69 7.46 -9.26
C SER A 67 -13.05 7.87 -9.84
N VAL A 68 -13.31 9.17 -9.95
CA VAL A 68 -14.58 9.69 -10.53
C VAL A 68 -14.60 9.53 -12.06
N ASN A 69 -13.44 9.43 -12.68
CA ASN A 69 -13.30 9.12 -14.11
C ASN A 69 -12.00 8.36 -14.38
N ALA A 70 -11.96 7.60 -15.48
CA ALA A 70 -10.83 6.73 -15.84
C ALA A 70 -9.52 7.47 -16.14
N GLN A 71 -9.58 8.78 -16.42
CA GLN A 71 -8.40 9.61 -16.73
C GLN A 71 -7.92 10.40 -15.50
N SER A 72 -8.62 10.26 -14.38
CA SER A 72 -8.36 11.05 -13.18
C SER A 72 -7.11 10.53 -12.50
N MET A 73 -6.12 11.41 -12.40
CA MET A 73 -4.92 11.18 -11.60
C MET A 73 -5.21 11.28 -10.08
N SER A 74 -6.38 11.80 -9.70
CA SER A 74 -6.86 11.83 -8.32
C SER A 74 -7.85 10.71 -8.06
N GLY A 75 -7.64 10.00 -6.96
CA GLY A 75 -8.42 8.83 -6.59
C GLY A 75 -7.92 8.24 -5.27
N GLY A 76 -8.55 7.14 -4.88
CA GLY A 76 -8.12 6.34 -3.73
C GLY A 76 -7.70 4.95 -4.18
N PHE A 77 -6.59 4.46 -3.66
CA PHE A 77 -6.23 3.06 -3.79
C PHE A 77 -6.85 2.26 -2.64
N VAL A 78 -7.47 1.12 -2.97
CA VAL A 78 -8.08 0.22 -2.00
C VAL A 78 -7.55 -1.19 -2.22
N THR A 79 -7.17 -1.86 -1.15
CA THR A 79 -6.74 -3.25 -1.15
C THR A 79 -7.42 -4.01 -0.02
N THR A 80 -7.57 -5.32 -0.19
CA THR A 80 -8.09 -6.21 0.85
C THR A 80 -6.90 -6.83 1.55
N MET A 81 -6.79 -6.65 2.87
CA MET A 81 -5.69 -7.20 3.66
C MET A 81 -6.21 -7.77 4.97
N ASN A 82 -5.50 -8.75 5.53
CA ASN A 82 -5.76 -9.20 6.89
C ASN A 82 -5.41 -8.09 7.90
N HIS A 83 -6.26 -7.89 8.91
CA HIS A 83 -6.10 -6.87 9.94
C HIS A 83 -4.71 -6.87 10.62
N GLY A 84 -4.14 -8.05 10.89
CA GLY A 84 -2.82 -8.16 11.50
C GLY A 84 -1.71 -7.60 10.62
N THR A 85 -1.70 -7.97 9.34
CA THR A 85 -0.74 -7.46 8.35
C THR A 85 -0.94 -5.96 8.12
N GLU A 86 -2.19 -5.50 8.02
CA GLU A 86 -2.54 -4.08 7.81
C GLU A 86 -2.05 -3.21 8.98
N CYS A 87 -2.39 -3.61 10.21
CA CYS A 87 -2.00 -2.90 11.42
C CYS A 87 -0.46 -2.84 11.55
N PHE A 88 0.23 -3.94 11.28
CA PHE A 88 1.68 -3.99 11.37
C PHE A 88 2.36 -3.15 10.28
N LEU A 89 1.86 -3.20 9.05
CA LEU A 89 2.35 -2.37 7.95
C LEU A 89 2.18 -0.88 8.26
N HIS A 90 1.04 -0.48 8.80
CA HIS A 90 0.78 0.90 9.20
C HIS A 90 1.73 1.36 10.32
N GLN A 91 2.03 0.50 11.30
CA GLN A 91 3.01 0.81 12.35
C GLN A 91 4.42 1.02 11.79
N LEU A 92 4.84 0.18 10.82
CA LEU A 92 6.12 0.33 10.14
C LEU A 92 6.18 1.62 9.33
N TRP A 93 5.11 1.95 8.61
CA TRP A 93 5.00 3.21 7.88
C TRP A 93 5.13 4.41 8.83
N LEU A 94 4.43 4.42 9.96
CA LEU A 94 4.58 5.47 10.97
C LEU A 94 6.00 5.54 11.55
N ALA A 95 6.64 4.40 11.81
CA ALA A 95 8.01 4.37 12.32
C ALA A 95 9.02 4.95 11.32
N ALA A 96 8.86 4.65 10.02
CA ALA A 96 9.69 5.21 8.96
C ALA A 96 9.60 6.74 8.89
N HIS A 97 8.41 7.31 9.11
CA HIS A 97 8.18 8.76 9.02
C HIS A 97 8.44 9.50 10.35
N LYS A 98 8.61 8.79 11.47
CA LYS A 98 9.10 9.41 12.73
C LYS A 98 10.59 9.75 12.63
N SER A 99 11.36 8.92 11.94
CA SER A 99 12.80 9.11 11.76
C SER A 99 13.17 10.27 10.82
N THR A 100 12.22 10.78 10.04
CA THR A 100 12.41 11.94 9.14
C THR A 100 12.07 13.29 9.78
N SER A 101 11.65 13.32 11.05
CA SER A 101 11.33 14.56 11.79
C SER A 101 12.54 15.15 12.57
N VAL A 102 13.76 14.97 12.07
CA VAL A 102 14.97 15.60 12.65
C VAL A 102 15.35 16.83 11.83
N VAL A 103 14.90 17.98 12.36
CA VAL A 103 15.45 19.35 12.30
C VAL A 103 15.74 19.95 10.91
N MET A 104 14.83 20.81 10.44
CA MET A 104 15.24 22.03 9.72
C MET A 104 15.61 23.06 10.79
N ASP A 105 16.91 23.29 10.97
CA ASP A 105 17.46 24.50 11.62
C ASP A 105 17.81 25.51 10.53
#